data_AF-A0A7J4P752-F1
#
_entry.id   AF-A0A7J4P752-F1
#
_cell.length_a   1.000
_cell.length_b   1.000
_cell.length_c   1.000
_cell.angle_alpha   90.00
_cell.angle_beta   90.00
_cell.angle_gamma   90.00
#
_symmetry.space_group_name_H-M   'P 1'
#
loop_
_entity.id
_entity.type
_entity.pdbx_description
1 polymer ?
#
loop_
_entity_poly.entity_id
_entity_poly.type
_entity_poly.pdbx_seq_one_letter_code
_entity_poly.pdbx_strand_id
1 'polypeptide(L)'
;MNGREERGKKKAVYFTVDALVAASIIFLSLVLVTSFHLSESDNDDSAIVANDIVRVFSIAKVGEVQSAYVQQLIANGTITKANNTLFEQFGEFWAAGKGSLAQEFIRNLSGDLLPERFGITAAIDGEVLYATDRNITSALASSKSIISGIAKDKPTDGFTSKAYLTS
;
A
#
# COMPACT_ATOMS: atom_id res chain seq x y z
N MET A 1 -28.33 51.75 -53.74
CA MET A 1 -28.42 51.36 -52.32
C MET A 1 -27.93 49.93 -52.01
N ASN A 2 -27.56 49.10 -53.00
CA ASN A 2 -27.12 47.70 -52.79
C ASN A 2 -25.78 47.49 -52.05
N GLY A 3 -24.81 48.41 -52.17
CA GLY A 3 -23.46 48.17 -51.65
C GLY A 3 -23.30 48.23 -50.12
N ARG A 4 -24.27 48.81 -49.39
CA ARG A 4 -24.22 48.92 -47.91
C ARG A 4 -24.78 47.68 -47.22
N GLU A 5 -25.84 47.06 -47.75
CA GLU A 5 -26.40 45.81 -47.20
C GLU A 5 -25.45 44.62 -47.36
N GLU A 6 -24.77 44.49 -48.50
CA GLU A 6 -23.79 43.41 -48.69
C GLU A 6 -22.60 43.51 -47.72
N ARG A 7 -22.15 44.73 -47.41
CA ARG A 7 -21.07 44.96 -46.43
C ARG A 7 -21.50 44.59 -45.01
N GLY A 8 -22.77 44.83 -44.65
CA GLY A 8 -23.33 44.42 -43.36
C GLY A 8 -23.41 42.90 -43.20
N LYS A 9 -23.88 42.19 -44.24
CA LYS A 9 -23.93 40.72 -44.27
C LYS A 9 -22.54 40.09 -44.13
N LYS A 10 -21.53 40.62 -44.83
CA LYS A 10 -20.14 40.16 -44.71
C LYS A 10 -19.59 40.35 -43.29
N LYS A 11 -19.84 41.50 -42.67
CA LYS A 11 -19.44 41.78 -41.28
C LYS A 11 -20.12 40.86 -40.25
N ALA A 12 -21.40 40.56 -40.44
CA ALA A 12 -22.12 39.62 -39.60
C ALA A 12 -21.54 38.20 -39.69
N VAL A 13 -21.18 37.75 -40.91
CA VAL A 13 -20.50 36.46 -41.10
C VAL A 13 -19.17 36.42 -40.38
N TYR A 14 -18.32 37.45 -40.51
CA TYR A 14 -17.05 37.51 -39.79
C TYR A 14 -17.23 37.47 -38.27
N PHE A 15 -18.23 38.18 -37.74
CA PHE A 15 -18.54 38.17 -36.32
C PHE A 15 -18.97 36.78 -35.83
N THR A 16 -19.82 36.08 -36.58
CA THR A 16 -20.27 34.73 -36.21
C THR A 16 -19.16 33.69 -36.32
N VAL A 17 -18.27 33.82 -37.30
CA VAL A 17 -17.12 32.92 -37.47
C VAL A 17 -16.12 33.14 -36.35
N ASP A 18 -15.83 34.38 -35.99
CA ASP A 18 -14.93 34.72 -34.87
C ASP A 18 -15.48 34.22 -33.53
N ALA A 19 -16.78 34.43 -33.28
CA ALA A 19 -17.44 33.91 -32.09
C ALA A 19 -17.42 32.37 -32.02
N LEU A 20 -17.60 31.69 -33.16
CA LEU A 20 -17.53 30.22 -33.24
C LEU A 20 -16.11 29.71 -32.96
N VAL A 21 -15.09 30.35 -33.52
CA VAL A 21 -13.69 30.01 -33.27
C VAL A 21 -13.34 30.23 -31.80
N ALA A 22 -13.70 31.37 -31.22
CA ALA A 22 -13.48 31.66 -29.81
C ALA A 22 -14.18 30.64 -28.90
N ALA A 23 -15.45 30.30 -29.18
CA ALA A 23 -16.19 29.29 -28.44
C ALA A 23 -15.54 27.90 -28.53
N SER A 24 -15.03 27.53 -29.71
CA SER A 24 -14.33 26.25 -29.90
C SER A 24 -13.04 26.19 -29.10
N ILE A 25 -12.27 27.28 -29.04
CA ILE A 25 -11.02 27.35 -28.26
C ILE A 25 -11.33 27.22 -26.76
N ILE A 26 -12.35 27.93 -26.27
CA ILE A 26 -12.78 27.84 -24.87
C ILE A 26 -13.23 26.41 -24.55
N PHE A 27 -14.05 25.80 -25.40
CA PHE A 27 -14.53 24.43 -25.21
C PHE A 27 -13.39 23.40 -25.20
N LEU A 28 -12.47 23.48 -26.17
CA LEU A 28 -11.28 22.61 -26.22
C LEU A 28 -10.40 22.82 -24.97
N SER A 29 -10.22 24.05 -24.52
CA SER A 29 -9.44 24.34 -23.31
C SER A 29 -10.08 23.70 -22.06
N LEU A 30 -11.40 23.73 -21.95
CA LEU A 30 -12.13 23.11 -20.83
C LEU A 30 -12.02 21.58 -20.85
N VAL A 31 -12.15 20.97 -22.04
CA VAL A 31 -11.95 19.53 -22.23
C VAL A 31 -10.51 19.12 -21.89
N LEU A 32 -9.52 19.92 -22.29
CA LEU A 32 -8.12 19.64 -21.95
C LEU A 32 -7.86 19.79 -20.45
N VAL A 33 -8.31 20.87 -19.81
CA VAL A 33 -8.14 21.08 -18.37
C VAL A 33 -8.76 19.93 -17.55
N THR A 34 -9.95 19.47 -17.93
CA THR A 34 -10.62 18.33 -17.28
C THR A 34 -9.90 17.00 -17.57
N SER A 35 -9.31 16.82 -18.75
CA SER A 35 -8.50 15.64 -19.07
C SER A 35 -7.20 15.57 -18.27
N PHE A 36 -6.55 16.71 -17.98
CA PHE A 36 -5.27 16.73 -17.25
C PHE A 36 -5.42 16.56 -15.74
N HIS A 37 -6.59 16.85 -15.15
CA HIS A 37 -6.83 16.67 -13.71
C HIS A 37 -7.19 15.23 -13.30
N LEU A 38 -7.26 14.28 -14.25
CA LEU A 38 -7.51 12.86 -13.97
C LEU A 38 -6.21 12.05 -13.75
N SER A 39 -5.05 12.71 -13.69
CA SER A 39 -3.75 12.05 -13.40
C SER A 39 -3.13 12.55 -12.11
N GLU A 40 -3.96 12.87 -11.11
CA GLU A 40 -3.46 12.91 -9.73
C GLU A 40 -3.04 11.49 -9.35
N SER A 41 -1.77 11.38 -8.97
CA SER A 41 -1.03 10.13 -8.96
C SER A 41 -1.43 9.28 -7.75
N ASP A 42 -2.08 8.13 -7.99
CA ASP A 42 -2.35 7.03 -7.04
C ASP A 42 -1.11 6.55 -6.22
N ASN A 43 0.09 7.05 -6.54
CA ASN A 43 1.32 6.70 -5.83
C ASN A 43 1.32 7.16 -4.37
N ASP A 44 0.70 8.30 -4.05
CA ASP A 44 0.69 8.82 -2.67
C ASP A 44 -0.11 7.91 -1.74
N ASP A 45 -1.28 7.45 -2.18
CA ASP A 45 -2.13 6.53 -1.42
C ASP A 45 -1.43 5.19 -1.15
N SER A 46 -0.74 4.64 -2.16
CA SER A 46 -0.04 3.36 -2.02
C SER A 46 1.11 3.44 -1.01
N ALA A 47 1.85 4.55 -1.00
CA ALA A 47 2.94 4.78 -0.05
C ALA A 47 2.43 5.01 1.37
N ILE A 48 1.32 5.74 1.55
CA ILE A 48 0.68 5.93 2.84
C ILE A 48 0.20 4.59 3.39
N VAL A 49 -0.52 3.81 2.59
CA VAL A 49 -1.02 2.48 2.99
C VAL A 49 0.12 1.54 3.36
N ALA A 50 1.20 1.49 2.57
CA ALA A 50 2.37 0.67 2.88
C ALA A 50 3.01 1.06 4.22
N ASN A 51 3.14 2.36 4.50
CA ASN A 51 3.69 2.85 5.76
C ASN A 51 2.78 2.55 6.96
N ASP A 52 1.46 2.67 6.80
CA ASP A 52 0.50 2.37 7.85
C ASP A 52 0.47 0.89 8.21
N ILE A 53 0.52 0.00 7.21
CA ILE A 53 0.62 -1.45 7.45
C ILE A 53 1.91 -1.77 8.21
N VAL A 54 3.05 -1.25 7.76
CA VAL A 54 4.33 -1.47 8.44
C VAL A 54 4.28 -0.96 9.87
N ARG A 55 3.70 0.22 10.11
CA ARG A 55 3.54 0.80 11.44
C ARG A 55 2.67 -0.10 12.32
N VAL A 56 1.47 -0.48 11.86
CA VAL A 56 0.54 -1.33 12.60
C VAL A 56 1.20 -2.67 12.94
N PHE A 57 1.82 -3.33 11.96
CA PHE A 57 2.46 -4.62 12.19
C PHE A 57 3.68 -4.55 13.12
N SER A 58 4.34 -3.39 13.18
CA SER A 58 5.49 -3.15 14.05
C SER A 58 5.12 -2.81 15.50
N ILE A 59 3.86 -2.45 15.79
CA ILE A 59 3.45 -2.01 17.14
C ILE A 59 2.29 -2.82 17.73
N ALA A 60 1.38 -3.33 16.90
CA ALA A 60 0.22 -4.08 17.35
C ALA A 60 0.66 -5.45 17.87
N LYS A 61 0.24 -5.80 19.08
CA LYS A 61 0.60 -7.09 19.66
C LYS A 61 -0.36 -8.17 19.19
N VAL A 62 0.14 -9.38 19.04
CA VAL A 62 -0.65 -10.54 18.61
C VAL A 62 -1.86 -10.78 19.52
N GLY A 63 -1.69 -10.63 20.83
CA GLY A 63 -2.78 -10.77 21.80
C GLY A 63 -3.84 -9.66 21.77
N GLU A 64 -3.57 -8.53 21.11
CA GLU A 64 -4.50 -7.41 20.96
C GLU A 64 -5.36 -7.54 19.69
N VAL A 65 -4.99 -8.44 18.78
CA VAL A 65 -5.69 -8.62 17.50
C VAL A 65 -6.97 -9.43 17.68
N GLN A 66 -8.09 -8.81 17.34
CA GLN A 66 -9.42 -9.43 17.34
C GLN A 66 -9.68 -10.23 16.05
N SER A 67 -8.85 -11.24 15.79
CA SER A 67 -9.03 -12.17 14.68
C SER A 67 -9.29 -13.58 15.19
N ALA A 68 -10.36 -14.22 14.72
CA ALA A 68 -10.70 -15.59 15.10
C ALA A 68 -9.56 -16.57 14.77
N TYR A 69 -8.88 -16.36 13.64
CA TYR A 69 -7.72 -17.14 13.24
C TYR A 69 -6.56 -17.00 14.24
N VAL A 70 -6.22 -15.78 14.63
CA VAL A 70 -5.14 -15.52 15.61
C VAL A 70 -5.49 -16.12 16.97
N GLN A 71 -6.74 -15.96 17.42
CA GLN A 71 -7.20 -16.53 18.69
C GLN A 71 -7.11 -18.06 18.70
N GLN A 72 -7.42 -18.73 17.58
CA GLN A 72 -7.22 -20.17 17.45
C GLN A 72 -5.75 -20.57 17.51
N LEU A 73 -4.85 -19.82 16.87
CA LEU A 73 -3.41 -20.09 16.93
C LEU A 73 -2.85 -19.93 18.35
N ILE A 74 -3.35 -18.96 19.13
CA ILE A 74 -3.02 -18.80 20.54
C ILE A 74 -3.58 -19.96 21.36
N ALA A 75 -4.86 -20.29 21.19
CA ALA A 75 -5.52 -21.35 21.96
C ALA A 75 -4.89 -22.74 21.73
N ASN A 76 -4.43 -23.00 20.50
CA ASN A 76 -3.77 -24.26 20.14
C ASN A 76 -2.28 -24.30 20.55
N GLY A 77 -1.76 -23.25 21.20
CA GLY A 77 -0.36 -23.17 21.63
C GLY A 77 0.64 -22.95 20.50
N THR A 78 0.18 -22.68 19.27
CA THR A 78 1.05 -22.35 18.13
C THR A 78 1.71 -21.00 18.32
N ILE A 79 0.98 -20.04 18.89
CA ILE A 79 1.47 -18.74 19.33
C ILE A 79 1.59 -18.77 20.85
N THR A 80 2.83 -18.75 21.35
CA THR A 80 3.11 -18.77 22.80
C THR A 80 3.40 -17.37 23.34
N LYS A 81 3.89 -16.46 22.49
CA LYS A 81 4.31 -15.10 22.85
C LYS A 81 3.28 -14.07 22.39
N ALA A 82 2.12 -14.00 23.05
CA ALA A 82 1.06 -13.06 22.69
C ALA A 82 1.45 -11.56 22.82
N ASN A 83 2.52 -11.25 23.57
CA ASN A 83 3.04 -9.88 23.69
C ASN A 83 3.97 -9.49 22.52
N ASN A 84 4.33 -10.41 21.63
CA ASN A 84 5.06 -10.09 20.40
C ASN A 84 4.18 -9.23 19.49
N THR A 85 4.82 -8.38 18.70
CA THR A 85 4.20 -7.66 17.59
C THR A 85 3.85 -8.60 16.44
N LEU A 86 2.97 -8.17 15.53
CA LEU A 86 2.61 -8.98 14.36
C LEU A 86 3.83 -9.30 13.48
N PHE A 87 4.76 -8.36 13.33
CA PHE A 87 6.00 -8.60 12.62
C PHE A 87 6.94 -9.56 13.33
N GLU A 88 7.10 -9.44 14.65
CA GLU A 88 7.88 -10.41 15.41
C GLU A 88 7.31 -11.82 15.27
N GLN A 89 5.98 -11.98 15.36
CA GLN A 89 5.35 -13.29 15.20
C GLN A 89 5.46 -13.84 13.78
N PHE A 90 5.32 -12.99 12.76
CA PHE A 90 5.53 -13.35 11.36
C PHE A 90 6.98 -13.81 11.12
N GLY A 91 7.95 -13.06 11.66
CA GLY A 91 9.36 -13.41 11.62
C GLY A 91 9.67 -14.70 12.35
N GLU A 92 9.03 -14.96 13.49
CA GLU A 92 9.20 -16.20 14.26
C GLU A 92 8.73 -17.42 13.47
N PHE A 93 7.60 -17.33 12.77
CA PHE A 93 7.13 -18.41 11.90
C PHE A 93 8.09 -18.68 10.75
N TRP A 94 8.63 -17.64 10.12
CA TRP A 94 9.65 -17.79 9.08
C TRP A 94 10.94 -18.40 9.62
N ALA A 95 11.45 -17.89 10.75
CA ALA A 95 12.68 -18.35 11.37
C ALA A 95 12.60 -19.81 11.85
N ALA A 96 11.41 -20.27 12.26
CA ALA A 96 11.14 -21.64 12.65
C ALA A 96 10.87 -22.60 11.46
N GLY A 97 11.07 -22.15 10.22
CA GLY A 97 10.82 -22.95 9.02
C GLY A 97 9.35 -23.19 8.70
N LYS A 98 8.43 -22.49 9.36
CA LYS A 98 6.97 -22.61 9.16
C LYS A 98 6.47 -21.59 8.13
N GLY A 99 7.07 -21.59 6.93
CA GLY A 99 6.77 -20.61 5.86
C GLY A 99 5.29 -20.57 5.47
N SER A 100 4.63 -21.74 5.38
CA SER A 100 3.19 -21.82 5.09
C SER A 100 2.33 -21.14 6.15
N LEU A 101 2.69 -21.30 7.42
CA LEU A 101 1.98 -20.65 8.53
C LEU A 101 2.21 -19.13 8.52
N ALA A 102 3.42 -18.69 8.20
CA ALA A 102 3.75 -17.28 8.02
C ALA A 102 2.91 -16.65 6.89
N GLN A 103 2.77 -17.36 5.76
CA GLN A 103 1.94 -16.95 4.64
C GLN A 103 0.45 -16.85 5.03
N GLU A 104 -0.10 -17.88 5.69
CA GLU A 104 -1.49 -17.87 6.15
C GLU A 104 -1.76 -16.78 7.18
N PHE A 105 -0.79 -16.51 8.07
CA PHE A 105 -0.87 -15.43 9.05
C PHE A 105 -0.98 -14.06 8.38
N ILE A 106 -0.09 -13.74 7.43
CA ILE A 106 -0.20 -12.48 6.69
C ILE A 106 -1.48 -12.42 5.86
N ARG A 107 -1.87 -13.52 5.20
CA ARG A 107 -3.09 -13.56 4.38
C ARG A 107 -4.33 -13.22 5.20
N ASN A 108 -4.50 -13.84 6.37
CA ASN A 108 -5.66 -13.59 7.23
C ASN A 108 -5.66 -12.16 7.81
N LEU A 109 -4.50 -11.65 8.23
CA LEU A 109 -4.42 -10.30 8.80
C LEU A 109 -4.57 -9.20 7.74
N SER A 110 -3.92 -9.37 6.59
CA SER A 110 -3.95 -8.37 5.52
C SER A 110 -5.30 -8.32 4.81
N GLY A 111 -6.03 -9.44 4.73
CA GLY A 111 -7.36 -9.49 4.13
C GLY A 111 -8.38 -8.58 4.83
N ASP A 112 -8.31 -8.47 6.15
CA ASP A 112 -9.20 -7.62 6.93
C ASP A 112 -8.76 -6.14 6.93
N LEU A 113 -7.46 -5.88 6.74
CA LEU A 113 -6.87 -4.54 6.85
C LEU A 113 -6.80 -3.80 5.51
N LEU A 114 -6.77 -4.52 4.38
CA LEU A 114 -6.57 -3.93 3.06
C LEU A 114 -7.86 -3.85 2.26
N PRO A 115 -8.23 -2.66 1.75
CA PRO A 115 -9.25 -2.54 0.73
C PRO A 115 -8.93 -3.39 -0.50
N GLU A 116 -9.96 -3.96 -1.14
CA GLU A 116 -9.79 -4.84 -2.30
C GLU A 116 -9.06 -4.22 -3.49
N ARG A 117 -8.85 -2.90 -3.54
CA ARG A 117 -8.08 -2.24 -4.62
C ARG A 117 -6.56 -2.43 -4.48
N PHE A 118 -6.06 -2.83 -3.30
CA PHE A 118 -4.63 -2.96 -3.05
C PHE A 118 -4.16 -4.43 -3.11
N GLY A 119 -2.95 -4.62 -3.67
CA GLY A 119 -2.18 -5.86 -3.53
C GLY A 119 -1.07 -5.67 -2.51
N ILE A 120 -0.66 -6.76 -1.84
CA ILE A 120 0.46 -6.75 -0.91
C ILE A 120 1.48 -7.81 -1.30
N THR A 121 2.75 -7.48 -1.13
CA THR A 121 3.85 -8.44 -1.13
C THR A 121 4.56 -8.35 0.22
N ALA A 122 4.61 -9.45 0.95
CA ALA A 122 5.33 -9.57 2.21
C ALA A 122 6.60 -10.42 2.00
N ALA A 123 7.74 -9.86 2.38
CA ALA A 123 9.04 -10.50 2.23
C ALA A 123 9.90 -10.28 3.48
N ILE A 124 10.72 -11.29 3.82
CA ILE A 124 11.73 -11.22 4.87
C ILE A 124 13.08 -11.49 4.22
N ASP A 125 14.06 -10.62 4.42
CA ASP A 125 15.41 -10.74 3.85
C ASP A 125 15.46 -11.03 2.33
N GLY A 126 14.47 -10.52 1.58
CA GLY A 126 14.35 -10.74 0.13
C GLY A 126 13.64 -12.04 -0.26
N GLU A 127 13.34 -12.92 0.69
CA GLU A 127 12.47 -14.08 0.49
C GLU A 127 11.00 -13.64 0.51
N VAL A 128 10.31 -13.74 -0.62
CA VAL A 128 8.87 -13.43 -0.70
C VAL A 128 8.08 -14.59 -0.11
N LEU A 129 7.31 -14.30 0.94
CA LEU A 129 6.50 -15.30 1.66
C LEU A 129 5.02 -15.23 1.30
N TYR A 130 4.56 -14.06 0.87
CA TYR A 130 3.19 -13.86 0.42
C TYR A 130 3.14 -12.75 -0.64
N ALA A 131 2.40 -12.99 -1.71
CA ALA A 131 2.09 -11.99 -2.71
C ALA A 131 0.64 -12.18 -3.17
N THR A 132 -0.10 -11.09 -3.29
CA THR A 132 -1.42 -11.12 -3.94
C THR A 132 -1.25 -11.24 -5.44
N ASP A 133 -1.92 -12.21 -6.07
CA ASP A 133 -1.92 -12.37 -7.52
C ASP A 133 -2.90 -11.35 -8.15
N ARG A 134 -2.40 -10.13 -8.39
CA ARG A 134 -3.15 -9.04 -9.01
C ARG A 134 -2.26 -8.37 -10.06
N ASN A 135 -2.85 -8.06 -11.21
CA ASN A 135 -2.18 -7.25 -12.21
C ASN A 135 -1.91 -5.86 -11.63
N ILE A 136 -0.63 -5.48 -11.61
CA ILE A 136 -0.18 -4.17 -11.13
C ILE A 136 -0.58 -3.14 -12.18
N THR A 137 -1.62 -2.36 -11.91
CA THR A 137 -2.24 -1.46 -12.90
C THR A 137 -1.84 0.01 -12.77
N SER A 138 -1.28 0.45 -11.63
CA SER A 138 -1.01 1.89 -11.39
C SER A 138 0.31 2.18 -10.67
N ALA A 139 0.50 1.66 -9.45
CA ALA A 139 1.59 2.07 -8.56
C ALA A 139 2.13 0.93 -7.69
N LEU A 140 3.42 0.99 -7.36
CA LEU A 140 4.07 0.11 -6.40
C LEU A 140 4.77 0.94 -5.33
N ALA A 141 4.43 0.70 -4.07
CA ALA A 141 5.11 1.26 -2.92
C ALA A 141 5.67 0.15 -2.03
N SER A 142 6.79 0.42 -1.38
CA SER A 142 7.44 -0.51 -0.46
C SER A 142 7.81 0.23 0.82
N SER A 143 7.41 -0.34 1.95
CA SER A 143 7.83 0.08 3.29
C SER A 143 8.45 -1.09 4.02
N LYS A 144 9.41 -0.83 4.91
CA LYS A 144 10.20 -1.87 5.60
C LYS A 144 10.39 -1.50 7.07
N SER A 145 10.48 -2.52 7.92
CA SER A 145 10.83 -2.40 9.34
C SER A 145 11.89 -3.44 9.69
N ILE A 146 12.73 -3.12 10.67
CA ILE A 146 13.77 -4.03 11.18
C ILE A 146 13.26 -4.63 12.48
N ILE A 147 13.31 -5.96 12.57
CA ILE A 147 12.97 -6.70 13.77
C ILE A 147 14.28 -7.27 14.33
N SER A 148 14.57 -6.96 15.59
CA SER A 148 15.79 -7.45 16.25
C SER A 148 15.56 -8.82 16.89
N GLY A 149 16.59 -9.67 16.91
CA GLY A 149 16.54 -10.96 17.61
C GLY A 149 15.88 -12.11 16.83
N ILE A 150 15.45 -11.88 15.58
CA ILE A 150 14.88 -12.91 14.71
C ILE A 150 15.85 -13.17 13.56
N ALA A 151 16.27 -14.43 13.42
CA ALA A 151 17.09 -14.87 12.31
C ALA A 151 16.80 -16.35 12.00
N LYS A 152 16.85 -16.70 10.71
CA LYS A 152 16.59 -18.07 10.26
C LYS A 152 17.52 -19.06 10.94
N ASP A 153 16.95 -20.16 11.45
CA ASP A 153 17.66 -21.25 12.13
C ASP A 153 18.51 -20.83 13.35
N LYS A 154 18.22 -19.66 13.95
CA LYS A 154 18.89 -19.18 15.17
C LYS A 154 17.92 -19.10 16.35
N PRO A 155 18.38 -19.39 17.58
CA PRO A 155 17.54 -19.23 18.76
C PRO A 155 17.20 -17.75 18.97
N THR A 156 15.91 -17.47 19.19
CA THR A 156 15.39 -16.11 19.43
C THR A 156 15.65 -15.61 20.85
N ASP A 157 15.97 -16.51 21.78
CA ASP A 157 16.25 -16.21 23.19
C ASP A 157 17.50 -16.97 23.66
N GLY A 158 18.27 -16.37 24.56
CA GLY A 158 19.45 -16.99 25.16
C GLY A 158 19.93 -16.25 26.41
N PHE A 159 20.63 -16.96 27.29
CA PHE A 159 21.22 -16.37 28.49
C PHE A 159 22.70 -16.08 28.27
N THR A 160 23.13 -14.85 28.52
CA THR A 160 24.57 -14.50 28.58
C THR A 160 24.96 -14.27 30.05
N SER A 161 26.03 -14.92 30.49
CA SER A 161 26.61 -14.69 31.83
C SER A 161 28.01 -14.14 31.68
N LYS A 162 28.31 -13.04 32.38
CA LYS A 162 29.66 -12.47 32.46
C LYS A 162 30.18 -12.66 33.88
N ALA A 163 31.31 -13.35 34.02
CA ALA A 163 32.04 -13.46 35.29
C ALA A 163 33.21 -12.48 35.28
N TYR A 164 33.39 -11.72 36.36
CA TYR A 164 34.54 -10.85 36.56
C TYR A 164 35.35 -11.41 37.73
N LEU A 165 36.63 -11.68 37.50
CA LEU A 165 37.58 -12.03 38.55
C LEU A 165 38.05 -10.73 39.21
N THR A 166 37.69 -10.50 40.46
CA THR A 166 38.32 -9.46 41.27
C THR A 166 39.49 -10.11 42.03
N SER A 167 40.67 -9.51 41.88
CA SER A 167 41.87 -9.87 42.67
C SER A 167 41.91 -9.07 43.97
#